data_AF-A0A662KN16-F1
#
_entry.id   AF-A0A662KN16-F1
#
_cell.length_a   1.000
_cell.length_b   1.000
_cell.length_c   1.000
_cell.angle_alpha   90.00
_cell.angle_beta   90.00
_cell.angle_gamma   90.00
#
_symmetry.space_group_name_H-M   'P 1'
#
loop_
_entity.id
_entity.type
_entity.pdbx_description
1 polymer ?
#
loop_
_entity_poly.entity_id
_entity_poly.type
_entity_poly.pdbx_seq_one_letter_code
_entity_poly.pdbx_strand_id
1 'polypeptide(L)'
;DYIAIGTGTTAESASDTALENEIQRAAATGSRVTVNVTNDTLQLVKDAFTFGSSYAITESGVFNASTGGTMLCRKTFDAINVTSDDTLKVTWKITIS
;
A
#
# COMPACT_ATOMS: atom_id res chain seq x y z
N ASP A 1 -0.69 8.94 7.54
CA ASP A 1 -0.49 7.56 7.05
C ASP A 1 0.00 7.57 5.62
N TYR A 2 0.87 6.62 5.29
CA TYR A 2 1.48 6.49 3.97
C TYR A 2 1.17 5.12 3.40
N ILE A 3 0.94 5.07 2.09
CA ILE A 3 0.90 3.83 1.33
C ILE A 3 2.20 3.76 0.52
N ALA A 4 2.84 2.59 0.54
CA ALA A 4 3.96 2.26 -0.34
C ALA A 4 3.53 1.17 -1.32
N ILE A 5 4.19 1.15 -2.48
CA ILE A 5 4.08 0.12 -3.52
C ILE A 5 5.47 -0.35 -3.93
N GLY A 6 5.57 -1.61 -4.31
CA GLY A 6 6.85 -2.25 -4.61
C GLY A 6 6.74 -3.40 -5.61
N THR A 7 7.88 -4.02 -5.90
CA THR A 7 8.00 -5.17 -6.81
C THR A 7 8.51 -6.43 -6.12
N GLY A 8 8.44 -6.49 -4.79
CA GLY A 8 8.70 -7.70 -4.02
C GLY A 8 7.71 -8.81 -4.32
N THR A 9 8.18 -10.05 -4.33
CA THR A 9 7.39 -11.23 -4.73
C THR A 9 7.35 -12.32 -3.66
N THR A 10 8.16 -12.18 -2.62
CA THR A 10 8.15 -13.08 -1.47
C THR A 10 6.90 -12.83 -0.64
N ALA A 11 6.13 -13.90 -0.38
CA ALA A 11 4.91 -13.82 0.42
C ALA A 11 5.11 -13.07 1.74
N GLU A 12 4.10 -12.32 2.17
CA GLU A 12 4.18 -11.54 3.40
C GLU A 12 4.38 -12.41 4.65
N SER A 13 5.25 -11.93 5.53
CA SER A 13 5.53 -12.47 6.85
C SER A 13 5.20 -11.43 7.92
N ALA A 14 4.74 -11.90 9.07
CA ALA A 14 4.52 -11.05 10.24
C ALA A 14 5.82 -10.41 10.78
N SER A 15 6.99 -10.93 10.38
CA SER A 15 8.30 -10.36 10.74
C SER A 15 8.73 -9.19 9.86
N ASP A 16 8.01 -8.91 8.77
CA ASP A 16 8.42 -7.88 7.84
C ASP A 16 8.26 -6.49 8.43
N THR A 17 9.30 -5.69 8.29
CA THR A 17 9.34 -4.28 8.75
C THR A 17 9.41 -3.29 7.59
N ALA A 18 9.55 -3.79 6.36
CA ALA A 18 9.57 -3.04 5.12
C ALA A 18 8.96 -3.86 3.97
N LEU A 19 8.70 -3.18 2.85
CA LEU A 19 8.50 -3.86 1.57
C LEU A 19 9.81 -4.55 1.16
N GLU A 20 9.70 -5.64 0.42
CA GLU A 20 10.88 -6.35 -0.07
C GLU A 20 11.62 -5.52 -1.12
N ASN A 21 10.88 -4.84 -2.01
CA ASN A 21 11.45 -3.88 -2.95
C ASN A 21 10.52 -2.68 -3.19
N GLU A 22 10.62 -1.66 -2.33
CA GLU A 22 9.85 -0.42 -2.45
C GLU A 22 10.24 0.40 -3.70
N ILE A 23 9.24 0.83 -4.46
CA ILE A 23 9.42 1.73 -5.62
C ILE A 23 8.97 3.15 -5.30
N GLN A 24 7.82 3.29 -4.63
CA GLN A 24 7.23 4.58 -4.31
C GLN A 24 6.48 4.51 -2.97
N ARG A 25 6.46 5.65 -2.27
CA ARG A 25 5.68 5.87 -1.06
C ARG A 25 5.08 7.27 -1.07
N ALA A 26 3.82 7.38 -0.68
CA ALA A 26 3.11 8.65 -0.68
C ALA A 26 2.08 8.74 0.44
N ALA A 27 1.80 9.98 0.88
CA ALA A 27 0.76 10.24 1.87
C ALA A 27 -0.60 9.79 1.36
N ALA A 28 -1.36 9.12 2.23
CA ALA A 28 -2.71 8.64 1.95
C ALA A 28 -3.73 9.42 2.79
N THR A 29 -4.94 9.53 2.26
CA THR A 29 -6.08 10.10 2.97
C THR A 29 -6.75 9.02 3.81
N GLY A 30 -6.76 9.22 5.12
CA GLY A 30 -7.38 8.30 6.08
C GLY A 30 -8.85 8.64 6.36
N SER A 31 -9.67 7.60 6.47
CA SER A 31 -11.09 7.66 6.86
C SER A 31 -11.47 6.37 7.57
N ARG A 32 -12.68 6.33 8.15
CA ARG A 32 -13.26 5.09 8.69
C ARG A 32 -14.52 4.74 7.90
N VAL A 33 -14.70 3.46 7.65
CA VAL A 33 -15.88 2.90 6.99
C VAL A 33 -16.45 1.76 7.82
N THR A 34 -17.73 1.49 7.64
CA THR A 34 -18.42 0.36 8.28
C THR A 34 -18.33 -0.85 7.35
N VAL A 35 -17.75 -1.94 7.84
CA VAL A 35 -17.84 -3.25 7.18
C VAL A 35 -18.76 -4.18 7.98
N ASN A 36 -18.51 -4.35 9.29
CA ASN A 36 -19.34 -5.19 10.16
C ASN A 36 -20.03 -4.36 11.26
N VAL A 37 -19.24 -3.54 11.96
CA VAL A 37 -19.70 -2.62 13.01
C VAL A 37 -19.39 -1.19 12.60
N THR A 38 -20.22 -0.22 13.03
CA THR A 38 -20.05 1.19 12.66
C THR A 38 -18.61 1.67 12.84
N ASN A 39 -17.99 2.09 11.75
CA ASN A 39 -16.61 2.59 11.69
C ASN A 39 -15.52 1.60 12.15
N ASP A 40 -15.74 0.29 12.05
CA ASP A 40 -14.78 -0.76 12.43
C ASP A 40 -13.56 -0.90 11.50
N THR A 41 -13.60 -0.25 10.34
CA THR A 41 -12.60 -0.44 9.31
C THR A 41 -11.89 0.86 8.99
N LEU A 42 -10.57 0.88 9.16
CA LEU A 42 -9.70 1.94 8.65
C LEU A 42 -9.66 1.84 7.13
N GLN A 43 -9.88 2.97 6.45
CA GLN A 43 -9.69 3.09 5.01
C GLN A 43 -8.62 4.14 4.72
N LEU A 44 -7.55 3.74 4.03
CA LEU A 44 -6.52 4.63 3.51
C LEU A 44 -6.58 4.65 1.99
N VAL A 45 -6.62 5.84 1.40
CA VAL A 45 -6.68 6.01 -0.06
C VAL A 45 -5.51 6.85 -0.55
N LYS A 46 -4.77 6.32 -1.52
CA LYS A 46 -3.85 7.08 -2.35
C LYS A 46 -4.41 7.11 -3.77
N ASP A 47 -4.90 8.27 -4.20
CA ASP A 47 -5.65 8.39 -5.46
C ASP A 47 -4.82 8.16 -6.72
N ALA A 48 -3.52 8.47 -6.69
CA ALA A 48 -2.64 8.26 -7.84
C ALA A 48 -1.16 8.16 -7.44
N PHE A 49 -0.57 6.99 -7.62
CA PHE A 49 0.85 6.84 -7.93
C PHE A 49 1.05 7.07 -9.43
N THR A 50 2.05 7.85 -9.80
CA THR A 50 2.36 8.19 -11.20
C THR A 50 3.69 7.54 -11.58
N PHE A 51 3.80 7.02 -12.80
CA PHE A 51 4.98 6.30 -13.25
C PHE A 51 5.66 7.01 -14.42
N GLY A 52 6.99 7.06 -14.39
CA GLY A 52 7.82 7.54 -15.51
C GLY A 52 8.59 6.42 -16.23
N SER A 53 8.31 5.17 -15.86
CA SER A 53 8.96 3.94 -16.35
C SER A 53 8.02 2.76 -16.14
N SER A 54 8.34 1.61 -16.74
CA SER A 54 7.57 0.39 -16.54
C SER A 54 7.96 -0.34 -15.26
N TYR A 55 6.96 -0.82 -14.53
CA TYR A 55 7.12 -1.62 -13.31
C TYR A 55 6.07 -2.74 -13.26
N ALA A 56 6.42 -3.85 -12.63
CA ALA A 56 5.47 -4.87 -12.22
C ALA A 56 5.21 -4.70 -10.71
N ILE A 57 4.14 -3.99 -10.35
CA ILE A 57 3.81 -3.75 -8.94
C ILE A 57 3.16 -5.01 -8.37
N THR A 58 3.75 -5.57 -7.33
CA THR A 58 3.37 -6.88 -6.75
C THR A 58 3.21 -6.85 -5.23
N GLU A 59 3.50 -5.71 -4.59
CA GLU A 59 3.30 -5.54 -3.17
C GLU A 59 2.85 -4.11 -2.83
N SER A 60 2.15 -3.99 -1.71
CA SER A 60 1.84 -2.71 -1.08
C SER A 60 1.92 -2.85 0.43
N GLY A 61 2.19 -1.73 1.12
CA GLY A 61 2.22 -1.68 2.57
C GLY A 61 1.78 -0.33 3.11
N VAL A 62 1.39 -0.33 4.38
CA VAL A 62 0.96 0.87 5.11
C VAL A 62 2.03 1.26 6.13
N PHE A 63 2.44 2.53 6.13
CA PHE A 63 3.49 3.07 6.98
C PHE A 63 3.05 4.32 7.74
N ASN A 64 3.68 4.58 8.89
CA ASN A 64 3.44 5.79 9.70
C ASN A 64 4.31 7.00 9.30
N ALA A 65 5.26 6.84 8.37
CA ALA A 65 6.18 7.90 7.96
C ALA A 65 6.46 7.90 6.45
N SER A 66 6.85 9.06 5.92
CA SER A 66 7.18 9.28 4.51
C SER A 66 8.45 8.56 4.04
N THR A 67 9.33 8.19 4.98
CA THR A 67 10.52 7.36 4.78
C THR A 67 10.83 6.64 6.10
N GLY A 68 11.40 5.44 6.03
CA GLY A 68 11.62 4.62 7.22
C GLY A 68 10.31 4.34 7.98
N GLY A 69 10.34 4.52 9.31
CA GLY A 69 9.18 4.37 10.19
C GLY A 69 8.80 2.91 10.45
N THR A 70 7.56 2.71 10.89
CA THR A 70 6.98 1.40 11.18
C THR A 70 5.98 1.03 10.09
N MET A 71 6.09 -0.20 9.58
CA MET A 71 5.10 -0.81 8.71
C MET A 71 3.98 -1.44 9.55
N LEU A 72 2.74 -1.04 9.29
CA LEU A 72 1.56 -1.62 9.95
C LEU A 72 1.23 -3.01 9.38
N CYS A 73 1.21 -3.10 8.05
CA CYS A 73 0.93 -4.33 7.32
C CYS A 73 1.46 -4.22 5.90
N ARG A 74 1.65 -5.37 5.25
CA ARG A 74 1.94 -5.49 3.83
C ARG A 74 1.10 -6.60 3.20
N LYS A 75 0.95 -6.57 1.89
CA LYS A 75 0.31 -7.63 1.12
C LYS A 75 0.98 -7.78 -0.23
N THR A 76 1.27 -9.03 -0.60
CA THR A 76 1.64 -9.39 -1.97
C THR A 76 0.42 -9.75 -2.80
N PHE A 77 0.50 -9.53 -4.12
CA PHE A 77 -0.57 -9.79 -5.08
C PHE A 77 -0.01 -10.01 -6.49
N ASP A 78 -0.86 -10.51 -7.40
CA ASP A 78 -0.50 -10.69 -8.82
C ASP A 78 -0.07 -9.37 -9.46
N ALA A 79 0.94 -9.44 -10.33
CA ALA A 79 1.56 -8.26 -10.90
C ALA A 79 0.56 -7.33 -11.60
N ILE A 80 0.53 -6.07 -11.13
CA ILE A 80 -0.10 -4.95 -11.82
C ILE A 80 1.01 -4.27 -12.63
N ASN A 81 1.05 -4.58 -13.92
CA ASN A 81 2.01 -3.97 -14.84
C ASN A 81 1.58 -2.55 -15.18
N VAL A 82 2.50 -1.61 -14.96
CA VAL A 82 2.34 -0.18 -15.29
C VAL A 82 3.46 0.24 -16.22
N THR A 83 3.23 1.29 -16.99
CA THR A 83 4.16 1.93 -17.92
C THR A 83 4.26 3.43 -17.63
N SER A 84 5.10 4.16 -18.37
CA SER A 84 5.13 5.62 -18.27
C SER A 84 3.73 6.20 -18.52
N ASP A 85 3.39 7.26 -17.78
CA ASP A 85 2.11 7.99 -17.85
C ASP A 85 0.89 7.24 -17.28
N ASP A 86 1.05 5.97 -16.86
CA ASP A 86 0.01 5.28 -16.11
C ASP A 86 -0.15 5.88 -14.70
N THR A 87 -1.34 5.67 -14.13
CA THR A 87 -1.60 5.95 -12.72
C THR A 87 -2.20 4.74 -12.00
N LEU A 88 -1.78 4.53 -10.75
CA LEU A 88 -2.31 3.47 -9.89
C LEU A 88 -2.93 4.09 -8.63
N LYS A 89 -4.23 3.84 -8.45
CA LYS A 89 -4.95 4.14 -7.21
C LYS A 89 -4.86 2.94 -6.26
N VAL A 90 -4.51 3.19 -5.00
CA VAL A 90 -4.44 2.15 -3.97
C VAL A 90 -5.39 2.50 -2.83
N THR A 91 -6.21 1.52 -2.42
CA THR A 91 -7.09 1.63 -1.26
C THR A 91 -6.83 0.46 -0.31
N TRP A 92 -6.40 0.77 0.90
CA TRP A 92 -6.30 -0.19 2.00
C TRP A 92 -7.57 -0.13 2.83
N LYS A 93 -8.15 -1.29 3.13
CA LYS A 93 -9.21 -1.46 4.14
C LYS A 93 -8.72 -2.44 5.19
N ILE A 94 -8.64 -1.97 6.43
CA ILE A 94 -8.11 -2.74 7.56
C ILE A 94 -9.19 -2.75 8.65
N THR A 95 -9.86 -3.89 8.80
CA THR A 95 -10.86 -4.08 9.86
C THR A 95 -10.14 -4.36 11.17
N ILE A 96 -10.57 -3.66 12.23
CA ILE A 96 -10.08 -3.86 13.59
C ILE A 96 -11.25 -4.42 14.39
N SER A 97 -11.09 -5.64 14.90
CA SER A 97 -12.13 -6.40 15.63
C SER A 97 -11.63 -6.84 16.99
#